data_AF-A0A2V9N322-F1
#
_entry.id   AF-A0A2V9N322-F1
#
_cell.length_a   1.000
_cell.length_b   1.000
_cell.length_c   1.000
_cell.angle_alpha   90.00
_cell.angle_beta   90.00
_cell.angle_gamma   90.00
#
_symmetry.space_group_name_H-M   'P 1'
#
loop_
_entity.id
_entity.type
_entity.pdbx_description
1 polymer ?
#
loop_
_entity_poly.entity_id
_entity_poly.type
_entity_poly.pdbx_seq_one_letter_code
_entity_poly.pdbx_strand_id
1 'polypeptide(L)'
;MLKLIAFICLFIALCSPNQVSSQQPQPPPGTGPRIGEPPPDESGPAVPSRIQKDMEKKANEERQTGLKRDTEKLLKLSTELKEYVDKSNENILSVDVIKKADEIEKLAHSVKTRMRGAN
;
A
#
# COMPACT_ATOMS: atom_id res chain seq x y z
N MET A 1 15.44 -23.10 -15.53
CA MET A 1 15.62 -21.78 -16.17
C MET A 1 14.55 -21.47 -17.21
N LEU A 2 14.30 -22.34 -18.21
CA LEU A 2 13.30 -22.06 -19.28
C LEU A 2 11.83 -21.97 -18.78
N LYS A 3 11.47 -22.73 -17.74
CA LYS A 3 10.12 -22.70 -17.13
C LYS A 3 9.84 -21.44 -16.29
N LEU A 4 10.88 -20.74 -15.83
CA LEU A 4 10.74 -19.50 -15.04
C LEU A 4 10.44 -18.29 -15.93
N ILE A 5 11.00 -18.27 -17.15
CA ILE A 5 10.75 -17.23 -18.15
C ILE A 5 9.31 -17.32 -18.69
N ALA A 6 8.80 -18.53 -18.89
CA ALA A 6 7.42 -18.75 -19.35
C ALA A 6 6.36 -18.23 -18.35
N PHE A 7 6.64 -18.31 -17.04
CA PHE A 7 5.73 -17.82 -16.00
C PHE A 7 5.71 -16.29 -15.89
N ILE A 8 6.86 -15.63 -16.12
CA ILE A 8 6.97 -14.16 -16.14
C ILE A 8 6.24 -13.58 -17.36
N CYS A 9 6.34 -14.22 -18.53
CA CYS A 9 5.64 -13.78 -19.74
C CYS A 9 4.11 -13.93 -19.65
N LEU A 10 3.61 -14.94 -18.93
CA LEU A 10 2.16 -15.16 -18.75
C LEU A 10 1.51 -14.09 -17.83
N PHE A 11 2.29 -13.51 -16.91
CA PHE A 11 1.79 -12.49 -15.97
C PHE A 11 1.74 -11.07 -16.58
N ILE A 12 2.57 -10.77 -17.58
CA ILE A 12 2.62 -9.42 -18.20
C ILE A 12 1.50 -9.23 -19.25
N ALA A 13 0.87 -10.31 -19.72
CA ALA A 13 -0.16 -10.27 -20.76
C ALA A 13 -1.59 -9.93 -20.27
N LEU A 14 -1.84 -9.85 -18.95
CA LEU A 14 -3.19 -9.56 -18.41
C LEU A 14 -3.42 -8.10 -17.95
N CYS A 15 -2.41 -7.24 -18.01
CA CYS A 15 -2.57 -5.82 -17.65
C CYS A 15 -2.64 -4.93 -18.91
N SER A 16 -3.75 -5.01 -19.64
CA SER A 16 -4.12 -3.93 -20.56
C SER A 16 -4.97 -2.89 -19.80
N PRO A 17 -4.53 -1.63 -19.65
CA PRO A 17 -5.42 -0.57 -19.21
C PRO A 17 -6.41 -0.27 -20.35
N ASN A 18 -7.67 -0.62 -20.14
CA ASN A 18 -8.80 -0.11 -20.92
C ASN A 18 -8.75 1.42 -20.89
N GLN A 19 -8.54 2.04 -22.05
CA GLN A 19 -8.68 3.48 -22.20
C GLN A 19 -10.16 3.85 -22.19
N VAL A 20 -10.62 4.41 -21.07
CA VAL A 20 -11.89 5.13 -21.02
C VAL A 20 -11.68 6.47 -21.72
N SER A 21 -12.32 6.63 -22.87
CA SER A 21 -12.44 7.91 -23.57
C SER A 21 -13.49 8.76 -22.85
N SER A 22 -13.05 9.82 -22.17
CA SER A 22 -13.95 10.82 -21.58
C SER A 22 -14.34 11.83 -22.66
N GLN A 23 -15.57 11.76 -23.16
CA GLN A 23 -16.16 12.83 -23.96
C GLN A 23 -16.32 14.10 -23.12
N GLN A 24 -15.81 15.20 -23.65
CA GLN A 24 -15.89 16.54 -23.09
C GLN A 24 -17.27 17.16 -23.34
N PRO A 25 -18.01 17.60 -22.31
CA PRO A 25 -19.20 18.44 -22.51
C PRO A 25 -18.77 19.88 -22.85
N GLN A 26 -19.21 20.40 -23.98
CA GLN A 26 -19.08 21.83 -24.32
C GLN A 26 -20.05 22.67 -23.46
N PRO A 27 -19.62 23.81 -22.87
CA PRO A 27 -20.55 24.78 -22.29
C PRO A 27 -21.10 25.75 -23.36
N PRO A 28 -22.36 26.18 -23.26
CA PRO A 28 -22.98 27.13 -24.18
C PRO A 28 -22.44 28.58 -24.00
N PRO A 29 -22.47 29.42 -25.06
CA PRO A 29 -22.04 30.81 -25.01
C PRO A 29 -23.13 31.70 -24.40
N GLY A 30 -22.80 32.42 -23.32
CA GLY A 30 -23.70 33.39 -22.68
C GLY A 30 -22.93 34.59 -22.14
N THR A 31 -23.05 35.70 -22.85
CA THR A 31 -22.48 37.03 -22.57
C THR A 31 -23.20 37.73 -21.40
N GLY A 32 -22.45 38.25 -20.43
CA GLY A 32 -22.95 39.15 -19.39
C GLY A 32 -21.80 39.92 -18.69
N PRO A 33 -22.02 41.15 -18.18
CA PRO A 33 -20.95 42.11 -17.89
C PRO A 33 -20.21 41.84 -16.57
N ARG A 34 -18.87 41.96 -16.62
CA ARG A 34 -17.92 41.89 -15.49
C ARG A 34 -18.16 42.98 -14.45
N ILE A 35 -18.47 42.60 -13.20
CA ILE A 35 -18.07 43.33 -11.97
C ILE A 35 -17.82 42.29 -10.87
N GLY A 36 -16.61 42.27 -10.31
CA GLY A 36 -16.22 41.41 -9.19
C GLY A 36 -15.16 40.39 -9.58
N GLU A 37 -13.90 40.81 -9.52
CA GLU A 37 -12.72 39.95 -9.66
C GLU A 37 -12.51 39.22 -8.32
N PRO A 38 -12.77 37.90 -8.20
CA PRO A 38 -12.18 37.14 -7.11
C PRO A 38 -10.66 37.09 -7.36
N PRO A 39 -9.81 37.20 -6.32
CA PRO A 39 -8.36 37.11 -6.49
C PRO A 39 -8.01 35.83 -7.24
N PRO A 40 -7.00 35.87 -8.12
CA PRO A 40 -6.58 34.69 -8.86
C PRO A 40 -6.20 33.61 -7.85
N ASP A 41 -6.98 32.53 -7.85
CA ASP A 41 -6.45 31.18 -8.00
C ASP A 41 -4.94 31.19 -8.30
N GLU A 42 -4.13 31.21 -7.25
CA GLU A 42 -2.75 30.73 -7.28
C GLU A 42 -2.74 29.24 -6.94
N SER A 43 -3.46 28.43 -7.72
CA SER A 43 -3.23 26.98 -7.78
C SER A 43 -2.00 26.68 -8.64
N GLY A 44 -0.91 27.42 -8.42
CA GLY A 44 0.43 26.98 -8.78
C GLY A 44 0.86 25.90 -7.76
N PRO A 45 1.73 24.94 -8.13
CA PRO A 45 2.20 23.95 -7.16
C PRO A 45 2.89 24.66 -6.00
N ALA A 46 2.25 24.69 -4.83
CA ALA A 46 2.81 25.25 -3.61
C ALA A 46 4.14 24.55 -3.32
N VAL A 47 5.25 25.30 -3.40
CA VAL A 47 6.58 24.75 -3.13
C VAL A 47 6.63 24.38 -1.64
N PRO A 48 6.83 23.09 -1.28
CA PRO A 48 6.84 22.70 0.12
C PRO A 48 7.97 23.41 0.87
N SER A 49 7.66 24.00 2.02
CA SER A 49 8.66 24.62 2.88
C SER A 49 9.70 23.58 3.34
N ARG A 50 10.90 24.02 3.74
CA ARG A 50 11.93 23.10 4.26
C ARG A 50 11.41 22.27 5.44
N ILE A 51 10.63 22.91 6.33
CA ILE A 51 9.99 22.26 7.47
C ILE A 51 9.03 21.16 7.01
N GLN A 52 8.22 21.42 5.97
CA GLN A 52 7.29 20.42 5.42
C GLN A 52 8.03 19.19 4.88
N LYS A 53 9.12 19.40 4.12
CA LYS A 53 9.95 18.30 3.58
C LYS A 53 10.61 17.48 4.69
N ASP A 54 11.12 18.14 5.73
CA ASP A 54 11.76 17.46 6.85
C ASP A 54 10.76 16.61 7.64
N MET A 55 9.53 17.10 7.84
CA MET A 55 8.45 16.33 8.46
C MET A 55 8.06 15.10 7.62
N GLU A 56 7.90 15.27 6.31
CA GLU A 56 7.58 14.16 5.38
C GLU A 56 8.67 13.08 5.38
N LYS A 57 9.94 13.49 5.35
CA LYS A 57 11.10 12.59 5.42
C LYS A 57 11.08 11.79 6.72
N LYS A 58 10.88 12.45 7.86
CA LYS A 58 10.81 11.80 9.17
C LYS A 58 9.65 10.79 9.25
N ALA A 59 8.46 11.17 8.78
CA ALA A 59 7.31 10.27 8.74
C ALA A 59 7.56 9.03 7.86
N ASN A 60 8.28 9.20 6.74
CA ASN A 60 8.67 8.09 5.88
C ASN A 60 9.68 7.15 6.54
N GLU A 61 10.68 7.70 7.24
CA GLU A 61 11.69 6.93 7.98
C GLU A 61 11.07 6.14 9.14
N GLU A 62 10.15 6.75 9.88
CA GLU A 62 9.39 6.08 10.95
C GLU A 62 8.54 4.93 10.39
N ARG A 63 7.85 5.14 9.25
CA ARG A 63 7.09 4.09 8.57
C ARG A 63 7.97 2.93 8.14
N GLN A 64 9.12 3.21 7.54
CA GLN A 64 10.08 2.17 7.14
C GLN A 64 10.60 1.38 8.33
N THR A 65 10.91 2.07 9.44
CA THR A 65 11.41 1.42 10.66
C THR A 65 10.34 0.52 11.28
N GLY A 66 9.09 0.99 11.33
CA GLY A 66 7.96 0.19 11.78
C GLY A 66 7.74 -1.04 10.89
N LEU A 67 7.78 -0.87 9.57
CA LEU A 67 7.67 -1.98 8.61
C LEU A 67 8.76 -3.03 8.80
N LYS A 68 10.03 -2.62 8.94
CA LYS A 68 11.14 -3.56 9.19
C LYS A 68 10.88 -4.41 10.45
N ARG A 69 10.55 -3.77 11.57
CA ARG A 69 10.24 -4.48 12.82
C ARG A 69 9.06 -5.43 12.67
N ASP A 70 7.97 -4.99 12.05
CA ASP A 70 6.79 -5.82 11.88
C ASP A 70 7.09 -7.04 10.98
N THR A 71 7.88 -6.86 9.91
CA THR A 71 8.29 -7.97 9.02
C THR A 71 9.26 -8.95 9.70
N GLU A 72 10.18 -8.48 10.53
CA GLU A 72 11.06 -9.33 11.33
C GLU A 72 10.25 -10.16 12.34
N LYS A 73 9.28 -9.54 13.02
CA LYS A 73 8.37 -10.25 13.93
C LYS A 73 7.51 -11.27 13.18
N LEU A 74 7.04 -10.94 11.98
CA LEU A 74 6.25 -11.85 11.14
C LEU A 74 7.07 -13.07 10.73
N LEU A 75 8.32 -12.87 10.32
CA LEU A 75 9.24 -13.95 10.01
C LEU A 75 9.44 -14.86 11.22
N LYS A 76 9.74 -14.29 12.38
CA LYS A 76 9.96 -15.04 13.62
C LYS A 76 8.75 -15.90 13.98
N LEU A 77 7.56 -15.32 14.05
CA LEU A 77 6.33 -16.05 14.39
C LEU A 77 6.02 -17.15 13.38
N SER A 78 6.26 -16.89 12.09
CA SER A 78 6.05 -17.90 11.04
C SER A 78 7.03 -19.07 11.17
N THR A 79 8.30 -18.80 11.50
CA THR A 79 9.28 -19.84 11.78
C THR A 79 8.89 -20.66 13.00
N GLU A 80 8.47 -20.01 14.09
CA GLU A 80 7.97 -20.72 15.29
C GLU A 80 6.77 -21.59 14.93
N LEU A 81 5.78 -21.06 14.21
CA LEU A 81 4.59 -21.80 13.80
C LEU A 81 4.96 -23.05 13.00
N LYS A 82 5.89 -22.92 12.05
CA LYS A 82 6.43 -24.07 11.30
C LYS A 82 7.04 -25.11 12.24
N GLU A 83 7.92 -24.70 13.15
CA GLU A 83 8.54 -25.63 14.09
C GLU A 83 7.53 -26.35 14.99
N TYR A 84 6.49 -25.65 15.44
CA TYR A 84 5.40 -26.27 16.19
C TYR A 84 4.68 -27.31 15.36
N VAL A 85 4.33 -26.99 14.11
CA VAL A 85 3.67 -27.93 13.19
C VAL A 85 4.56 -29.14 12.91
N ASP A 86 5.86 -28.94 12.64
CA ASP A 86 6.81 -30.04 12.39
C ASP A 86 6.98 -30.98 13.59
N LYS A 87 6.86 -30.45 14.81
CA LYS A 87 6.95 -31.22 16.06
C LYS A 87 5.60 -31.82 16.48
N SER A 88 4.50 -31.39 15.88
CA SER A 88 3.14 -31.83 16.23
C SER A 88 2.72 -33.00 15.34
N ASN A 89 2.10 -34.02 15.94
CA ASN A 89 1.47 -35.11 15.18
C ASN A 89 0.02 -34.75 14.81
N GLU A 90 -0.61 -35.56 13.95
CA GLU A 90 -1.92 -35.35 13.31
C GLU A 90 -3.10 -34.98 14.26
N ASN A 91 -2.93 -35.17 15.57
CA ASN A 91 -3.97 -34.95 16.58
C ASN A 91 -3.68 -33.82 17.59
N ILE A 92 -2.62 -33.02 17.44
CA ILE A 92 -2.26 -31.99 18.45
C ILE A 92 -1.86 -30.66 17.79
N LEU A 93 -2.78 -30.01 17.09
CA LEU A 93 -2.69 -28.55 16.91
C LEU A 93 -3.28 -27.92 18.18
N SER A 94 -2.42 -27.53 19.12
CA SER A 94 -2.87 -26.93 20.36
C SER A 94 -3.58 -25.59 20.11
N VAL A 95 -4.47 -25.20 21.01
CA VAL A 95 -5.12 -23.88 21.00
C VAL A 95 -4.09 -22.75 20.93
N ASP A 96 -2.89 -22.96 21.46
CA ASP A 96 -1.82 -21.96 21.42
C ASP A 96 -1.20 -21.80 20.03
N VAL A 97 -1.16 -22.88 19.23
CA VAL A 97 -0.72 -22.81 17.82
C VAL A 97 -1.70 -22.00 16.98
N ILE A 98 -3.00 -22.20 17.23
CA ILE A 98 -4.07 -21.42 16.56
C ILE A 98 -3.94 -19.93 16.91
N LYS A 99 -3.77 -19.60 18.20
CA LYS A 99 -3.55 -18.20 18.63
C LYS A 99 -2.32 -17.56 17.97
N LYS A 100 -1.23 -18.33 17.78
CA LYS A 100 -0.04 -17.85 17.05
C LYS A 100 -0.36 -17.57 15.58
N ALA A 101 -1.14 -18.42 14.92
CA ALA A 101 -1.60 -18.19 13.56
C ALA A 101 -2.45 -16.91 13.45
N ASP A 102 -3.37 -16.67 14.40
CA ASP A 102 -4.17 -15.44 14.45
C ASP A 102 -3.31 -14.19 14.64
N GLU A 103 -2.24 -14.28 15.45
CA GLU A 103 -1.29 -13.17 15.61
C GLU A 103 -0.55 -12.87 14.31
N ILE A 104 -0.12 -13.91 13.58
CA ILE A 104 0.51 -13.79 12.26
C ILE A 104 -0.45 -13.12 11.28
N GLU A 105 -1.73 -13.52 11.23
CA GLU A 105 -2.73 -12.92 10.35
C GLU A 105 -2.88 -11.41 10.62
N LYS A 106 -3.07 -11.04 11.89
CA LYS A 106 -3.21 -9.63 12.30
C LYS A 106 -1.97 -8.82 11.96
N LEU A 107 -0.79 -9.38 12.20
CA LEU A 107 0.48 -8.71 11.91
C LEU A 107 0.68 -8.55 10.39
N ALA A 108 0.40 -9.58 9.60
CA ALA A 108 0.46 -9.52 8.15
C ALA A 108 -0.50 -8.46 7.58
N HIS A 109 -1.72 -8.38 8.12
CA HIS A 109 -2.68 -7.34 7.76
C HIS A 109 -2.16 -5.94 8.10
N SER A 110 -1.57 -5.75 9.27
CA SER A 110 -0.95 -4.49 9.70
C SER A 110 0.20 -4.08 8.76
N VAL A 111 1.11 -5.00 8.44
CA VAL A 111 2.23 -4.76 7.50
C VAL A 111 1.70 -4.29 6.14
N LYS A 112 0.74 -5.02 5.56
CA LYS A 112 0.11 -4.67 4.29
C LYS A 112 -0.52 -3.28 4.35
N THR A 113 -1.20 -2.96 5.44
CA THR A 113 -1.86 -1.66 5.63
C THR A 113 -0.83 -0.53 5.70
N ARG A 114 0.25 -0.70 6.47
CA ARG A 114 1.33 0.29 6.54
C ARG A 114 2.08 0.46 5.21
N MET A 115 2.24 -0.62 4.44
CA MET A 115 2.89 -0.58 3.12
C MET A 115 2.11 0.24 2.09
N ARG A 116 0.77 0.25 2.18
CA ARG A 116 -0.08 1.01 1.27
C ARG A 116 0.00 2.53 1.50
N GLY A 117 0.64 2.97 2.59
CA GLY A 117 0.43 4.30 3.14
C GLY A 117 -0.92 4.31 3.85
N ALA A 118 -0.99 4.83 5.07
CA ALA A 118 -2.28 5.05 5.71
C ALA A 118 -3.15 5.88 4.74
N ASN A 119 -4.30 5.33 4.33
CA ASN A 119 -5.34 6.11 3.64
C ASN A 119 -5.87 7.17 4.59
#